data_AF-A0A374UQA5-F1
#
_entry.id   AF-A0A374UQA5-F1
#
_cell.length_a   1.000
_cell.length_b   1.000
_cell.length_c   1.000
_cell.angle_alpha   90.00
_cell.angle_beta   90.00
_cell.angle_gamma   90.00
#
_symmetry.space_group_name_H-M   'P 1'
#
loop_
_entity.id
_entity.type
_entity.pdbx_description
1 polymer ?
#
loop_
_entity_poly.entity_id
_entity_poly.type
_entity_poly.pdbx_seq_one_letter_code
_entity_poly.pdbx_strand_id
1 'polypeptide(L)'
;MFDFEFYLRSLGYQFVRNFKYQHPSVIAPDWLKPVILSSLGKDYTREAILRRLQSQREDKYFVDFYTPKSYYQRQPLIVRIRDFEKRTEPDVITALFELIITIAKLITGNNVQKRDYRPVSPELRLEIQNLDRTLEEYHFLRDHNVKCAENFVSCRKEIAEQIKTYETERQHIRNRIRRAKTPEEDYSLKEQCREITKKLTPLHKQLIICGRIENKVPRLRALIEQEKQLEQGRYKYKYCHQNKTKQRSYER
;
A
#
# COMPACT_ATOMS: atom_id res chain seq x y z
N MET A 1 29.45 5.65 -7.34
CA MET A 1 28.88 4.38 -7.86
C MET A 1 28.12 3.61 -6.78
N PHE A 2 28.73 3.29 -5.62
CA PHE A 2 28.09 2.62 -4.47
C PHE A 2 26.79 3.27 -3.98
N ASP A 3 26.72 4.59 -4.10
CA ASP A 3 25.63 5.45 -3.65
C ASP A 3 24.25 5.14 -4.24
N PHE A 4 24.16 4.86 -5.55
CA PHE A 4 22.87 4.61 -6.22
C PHE A 4 22.36 3.19 -5.95
N GLU A 5 23.25 2.19 -6.01
CA GLU A 5 22.90 0.81 -5.69
C GLU A 5 22.45 0.70 -4.23
N PHE A 6 23.16 1.37 -3.33
CA PHE A 6 22.81 1.43 -1.92
C PHE A 6 21.47 2.12 -1.69
N TYR A 7 21.22 3.23 -2.39
CA TYR A 7 19.95 3.95 -2.29
C TYR A 7 18.77 3.07 -2.71
N LEU A 8 18.85 2.38 -3.84
CA LEU A 8 17.80 1.45 -4.27
C LEU A 8 17.61 0.29 -3.28
N ARG A 9 18.69 -0.24 -2.70
CA ARG A 9 18.60 -1.24 -1.61
C ARG A 9 17.91 -0.68 -0.37
N SER A 10 18.14 0.59 -0.02
CA SER A 10 17.47 1.25 1.11
C SER A 10 15.97 1.50 0.88
N LEU A 11 15.52 1.39 -0.38
CA LEU A 11 14.11 1.40 -0.76
C LEU A 11 13.50 -0.02 -0.78
N GLY A 12 14.27 -1.08 -0.54
CA GLY A 12 13.78 -2.46 -0.59
C GLY A 12 13.99 -3.16 -1.94
N TYR A 13 14.70 -2.55 -2.90
CA TYR A 13 15.07 -3.23 -4.13
C TYR A 13 16.30 -4.11 -3.96
N GLN A 14 16.33 -5.22 -4.69
CA GLN A 14 17.48 -6.10 -4.80
C GLN A 14 18.04 -6.05 -6.21
N PHE A 15 19.37 -6.04 -6.34
CA PHE A 15 20.03 -6.12 -7.64
C PHE A 15 20.27 -7.58 -7.99
N VAL A 16 19.70 -8.01 -9.12
CA VAL A 16 20.04 -9.30 -9.73
C VAL A 16 21.33 -9.15 -10.55
N ARG A 17 21.45 -8.05 -11.29
CA ARG A 17 22.67 -7.64 -11.98
C ARG A 17 23.01 -6.21 -11.59
N ASN A 18 24.18 -6.01 -11.00
CA ASN A 18 24.65 -4.70 -10.57
C ASN A 18 25.26 -3.90 -11.74
N PHE A 19 25.77 -2.69 -11.49
CA PHE A 19 26.32 -1.82 -12.53
C PHE A 19 27.67 -2.29 -13.11
N LYS A 20 28.20 -3.45 -12.68
CA LYS A 20 29.32 -4.11 -13.37
C LYS A 20 28.89 -4.71 -14.71
N TYR A 21 27.62 -5.06 -14.85
CA TYR A 21 27.04 -5.60 -16.08
C TYR A 21 26.53 -4.48 -16.98
N GLN A 22 26.50 -4.74 -18.29
CA GLN A 22 25.98 -3.81 -19.30
C GLN A 22 24.50 -3.46 -19.11
N HIS A 23 23.73 -4.43 -18.61
CA HIS A 23 22.29 -4.30 -18.36
C HIS A 23 21.99 -4.56 -16.88
N PRO A 24 22.11 -3.55 -16.01
CA PRO A 24 21.76 -3.67 -14.61
C PRO A 24 20.26 -3.96 -14.47
N SER A 25 19.90 -4.80 -13.51
CA SER A 25 18.52 -5.21 -13.28
C SER A 25 18.19 -5.30 -11.80
N VAL A 26 16.97 -4.87 -11.46
CA VAL A 26 16.46 -4.84 -10.09
C VAL A 26 15.18 -5.63 -9.96
N ILE A 27 14.93 -6.16 -8.76
CA ILE A 27 13.72 -6.88 -8.40
C ILE A 27 13.22 -6.36 -7.04
N ALA A 28 11.90 -6.27 -6.88
CA ALA A 28 11.25 -6.02 -5.60
C ALA A 28 10.70 -7.36 -5.06
N PRO A 29 10.46 -7.50 -3.74
CA PRO A 29 10.05 -8.77 -3.13
C PRO A 29 8.84 -9.43 -3.82
N ASP A 30 7.83 -8.65 -4.18
CA ASP A 30 6.59 -9.11 -4.81
C ASP A 30 6.66 -9.23 -6.36
N TRP A 31 7.82 -9.06 -6.99
CA TRP A 31 7.95 -9.09 -8.44
C TRP A 31 8.27 -10.50 -8.97
N LEU A 32 7.50 -10.96 -9.95
CA LEU A 32 7.75 -12.25 -10.62
C LEU A 32 9.02 -12.26 -11.48
N LYS A 33 9.42 -11.10 -12.02
CA LYS A 33 10.57 -10.97 -12.92
C LYS A 33 11.38 -9.71 -12.59
N PRO A 34 12.72 -9.78 -12.70
CA PRO A 34 13.55 -8.58 -12.58
C PRO A 34 13.32 -7.64 -13.76
N VAL A 35 13.36 -6.34 -13.48
CA VAL A 35 13.27 -5.28 -14.49
C VAL A 35 14.68 -4.80 -14.82
N ILE A 36 15.00 -4.79 -16.11
CA ILE A 36 16.26 -4.24 -16.62
C ILE A 36 16.11 -2.72 -16.67
N LEU A 37 17.05 -1.98 -16.10
CA LEU A 37 16.91 -0.51 -16.01
C LEU A 37 16.78 0.13 -17.40
N SER A 38 17.52 -0.34 -18.40
CA SER A 38 17.45 0.19 -19.76
C SER A 38 16.10 -0.05 -20.46
N SER A 39 15.25 -0.97 -19.98
CA SER A 39 13.90 -1.16 -20.54
C SER A 39 12.94 -0.04 -20.14
N LEU A 40 13.30 0.80 -19.16
CA LEU A 40 12.50 1.95 -18.73
C LEU A 40 12.62 3.14 -19.70
N GLY A 41 13.54 3.10 -20.66
CA GLY A 41 13.74 4.12 -21.68
C GLY A 41 15.20 4.52 -21.85
N LYS A 42 15.47 5.37 -22.86
CA LYS A 42 16.81 5.81 -23.26
C LYS A 42 17.58 6.48 -22.11
N ASP A 43 16.87 7.17 -21.23
CA ASP A 43 17.40 7.87 -20.06
C ASP A 43 17.82 6.96 -18.90
N TYR A 44 17.47 5.66 -18.97
CA TYR A 44 17.76 4.66 -17.94
C TYR A 44 18.77 3.60 -18.41
N THR A 45 19.47 3.88 -19.52
CA THR A 45 20.66 3.11 -19.90
C THR A 45 21.75 3.26 -18.84
N ARG A 46 22.62 2.25 -18.73
CA ARG A 46 23.71 2.24 -17.75
C ARG A 46 24.55 3.50 -17.84
N GLU A 47 24.92 3.89 -19.06
CA GLU A 47 25.75 5.06 -19.36
C GLU A 47 25.03 6.37 -19.03
N ALA A 48 23.72 6.46 -19.31
CA ALA A 48 22.92 7.65 -18.96
C ALA A 48 22.79 7.82 -17.45
N ILE A 49 22.53 6.73 -16.71
CA ILE A 49 22.46 6.75 -15.25
C ILE A 49 23.81 7.15 -14.66
N LEU A 50 24.90 6.55 -15.11
CA LEU A 50 26.24 6.87 -14.59
C LEU A 50 26.64 8.32 -14.89
N ARG A 51 26.37 8.83 -16.09
CA ARG A 51 26.60 10.24 -16.43
C ARG A 51 25.81 11.18 -15.53
N ARG A 52 24.54 10.89 -15.27
CA ARG A 52 23.71 11.72 -14.38
C ARG A 52 24.21 11.70 -12.94
N LEU A 53 24.63 10.54 -12.44
CA LEU A 53 25.21 10.42 -11.10
C LEU A 53 26.53 11.18 -10.96
N GLN A 54 27.34 11.21 -12.02
CA GLN A 54 28.58 11.97 -12.06
C GLN A 54 28.32 13.48 -12.10
N SER A 55 27.45 13.94 -13.00
CA SER A 55 27.09 15.36 -13.10
C SER A 55 26.43 15.87 -11.81
N GLN A 56 25.60 15.05 -11.17
CA GLN A 56 25.02 15.39 -9.88
C GLN A 56 26.09 15.50 -8.79
N ARG A 57 27.08 14.60 -8.72
CA ARG A 57 28.18 14.67 -7.73
C ARG A 57 29.00 15.95 -7.82
N GLU A 58 29.17 16.49 -9.02
CA GLU A 58 29.86 17.76 -9.27
C GLU A 58 28.99 18.97 -8.88
N ASP A 59 27.66 18.78 -8.85
CA ASP A 59 26.68 19.76 -8.42
C ASP A 59 26.63 19.85 -6.88
N LYS A 60 26.83 21.05 -6.33
CA LYS A 60 26.88 21.33 -4.87
C LYS A 60 25.63 20.83 -4.11
N TYR A 61 24.51 20.64 -4.84
CA TYR A 61 23.22 20.15 -4.36
C TYR A 61 23.14 18.63 -4.14
N PHE A 62 24.08 17.83 -4.67
CA PHE A 62 24.08 16.39 -4.41
C PHE A 62 24.47 16.06 -2.97
N VAL A 63 25.25 16.91 -2.33
CA VAL A 63 25.52 16.83 -0.89
C VAL A 63 24.22 16.98 -0.08
N ASP A 64 23.26 17.79 -0.55
CA ASP A 64 21.96 17.96 0.13
C ASP A 64 21.07 16.71 0.06
N PHE A 65 21.27 15.81 -0.91
CA PHE A 65 20.59 14.51 -0.97
C PHE A 65 21.03 13.58 0.19
N TYR A 66 22.29 13.72 0.64
CA TYR A 66 22.87 12.94 1.75
C TYR A 66 22.79 13.67 3.10
N THR A 67 22.78 15.00 3.08
CA THR A 67 22.53 15.85 4.24
C THR A 67 21.39 16.81 3.93
N PRO A 68 20.12 16.42 4.15
CA PRO A 68 19.02 17.34 3.93
C PRO A 68 19.18 18.54 4.88
N LYS A 69 19.63 19.66 4.33
CA LYS A 69 19.59 21.01 4.93
C LYS A 69 18.31 21.75 4.53
N SER A 70 17.29 21.05 4.01
CA SER A 70 16.00 21.68 3.71
C SER A 70 15.24 21.95 5.00
N TYR A 71 14.82 23.20 5.17
CA TYR A 71 13.94 23.71 6.24
C TYR A 71 12.55 23.05 6.23
N TYR A 72 12.20 22.40 5.12
CA TYR A 72 10.98 21.62 4.94
C TYR A 72 11.42 20.20 4.58
N GLN A 73 11.20 19.25 5.48
CA GLN A 73 11.36 17.83 5.18
C GLN A 73 10.00 17.19 5.35
N ARG A 74 9.60 16.30 4.43
CA ARG A 74 8.50 15.37 4.68
C ARG A 74 8.72 14.73 6.05
N GLN A 75 7.71 14.82 6.92
CA GLN A 75 7.79 14.24 8.26
C GLN A 75 8.16 12.75 8.14
N PRO A 76 9.16 12.26 8.90
CA PRO A 76 9.59 10.88 8.80
C PRO A 76 8.43 9.92 9.05
N LEU A 77 8.32 8.87 8.24
CA LEU A 77 7.20 7.92 8.35
C LEU A 77 7.19 7.24 9.71
N ILE A 78 8.37 6.94 10.24
CA ILE A 78 8.62 6.37 11.56
C ILE A 78 7.97 7.18 12.68
N VAL A 79 7.87 8.50 12.56
CA VAL A 79 7.19 9.34 13.56
C VAL A 79 5.69 9.06 13.52
N ARG A 80 5.09 8.99 12.31
CA ARG A 80 3.67 8.68 12.14
C ARG A 80 3.32 7.26 12.58
N ILE A 81 4.18 6.28 12.25
CA ILE A 81 4.02 4.89 12.68
C ILE A 81 4.11 4.80 14.22
N ARG A 82 5.07 5.47 14.85
CA ARG A 82 5.16 5.50 16.32
C ARG A 82 3.99 6.21 16.99
N ASP A 83 3.54 7.33 16.44
CA ASP A 83 2.38 8.04 16.96
C ASP A 83 1.12 7.19 16.87
N PHE A 84 0.98 6.42 15.78
CA PHE A 84 -0.06 5.41 15.62
C PHE A 84 0.05 4.31 16.68
N GLU A 85 1.21 3.67 16.81
CA GLU A 85 1.46 2.61 17.81
C GLU A 85 1.18 3.06 19.25
N LYS A 86 1.41 4.35 19.57
CA LYS A 86 1.13 4.91 20.91
C LYS A 86 -0.35 5.16 21.18
N ARG A 87 -1.13 5.49 20.14
CA ARG A 87 -2.52 5.92 20.26
C ARG A 87 -3.51 4.79 20.01
N THR A 88 -3.04 3.68 19.45
CA THR A 88 -3.90 2.65 18.88
C THR A 88 -3.47 1.28 19.38
N GLU A 89 -4.42 0.54 19.92
CA GLU A 89 -4.22 -0.86 20.27
C GLU A 89 -3.92 -1.71 19.02
N PRO A 90 -3.10 -2.75 19.13
CA PRO A 90 -2.65 -3.54 17.98
C PRO A 90 -3.82 -4.13 17.18
N ASP A 91 -4.95 -4.43 17.82
CA ASP A 91 -6.08 -5.12 17.17
C ASP A 91 -7.06 -4.20 16.43
N VAL A 92 -6.83 -2.88 16.47
CA VAL A 92 -7.73 -1.92 15.80
C VAL A 92 -7.47 -1.90 14.29
N ILE A 93 -8.29 -2.64 13.54
CA ILE A 93 -8.18 -2.78 12.08
C ILE A 93 -8.39 -1.43 11.38
N THR A 94 -9.42 -0.68 11.76
CA THR A 94 -9.78 0.58 11.11
C THR A 94 -8.65 1.60 11.15
N ALA A 95 -7.95 1.67 12.27
CA ALA A 95 -6.85 2.58 12.47
C ALA A 95 -5.64 2.20 11.56
N LEU A 96 -5.42 0.89 11.30
CA LEU A 96 -4.39 0.45 10.34
C LEU A 96 -4.62 1.03 8.94
N PHE A 97 -5.87 1.03 8.47
CA PHE A 97 -6.26 1.64 7.20
C PHE A 97 -6.08 3.17 7.22
N GLU A 98 -6.42 3.83 8.33
CA GLU A 98 -6.17 5.26 8.51
C GLU A 98 -4.70 5.63 8.43
N LEU A 99 -3.82 4.80 8.99
CA LEU A 99 -2.38 4.99 8.89
C LEU A 99 -1.91 4.92 7.43
N ILE A 100 -2.34 3.91 6.68
CA ILE A 100 -2.00 3.78 5.24
C ILE A 100 -2.52 4.98 4.44
N ILE A 101 -3.76 5.41 4.66
CA ILE A 101 -4.34 6.60 4.02
C ILE A 101 -3.55 7.86 4.37
N THR A 102 -3.14 8.01 5.65
CA THR A 102 -2.32 9.14 6.11
C THR A 102 -0.95 9.13 5.45
N ILE A 103 -0.32 7.95 5.35
CA ILE A 103 0.96 7.76 4.65
C ILE A 103 0.82 8.13 3.18
N ALA A 104 -0.25 7.69 2.51
CA ALA A 104 -0.53 8.01 1.12
C ALA A 104 -0.67 9.53 0.92
N LYS A 105 -1.47 10.22 1.74
CA LYS A 105 -1.62 11.69 1.71
C LYS A 105 -0.29 12.42 1.89
N LEU A 106 0.60 11.90 2.74
CA LEU A 106 1.94 12.47 2.93
C LEU A 106 2.86 12.27 1.71
N ILE A 107 2.55 11.35 0.80
CA ILE A 107 3.36 11.02 -0.39
C ILE A 107 2.82 11.71 -1.63
N THR A 108 1.49 11.69 -1.80
CA THR A 108 0.81 12.17 -3.01
C THR A 108 0.27 13.59 -2.87
N GLY A 109 0.14 14.12 -1.66
CA GLY A 109 -0.41 15.46 -1.45
C GLY A 109 0.51 16.59 -1.94
N ASN A 110 -0.09 17.76 -2.22
CA ASN A 110 0.58 19.02 -2.59
C ASN A 110 1.60 19.54 -1.54
N ASN A 111 1.76 18.85 -0.43
CA ASN A 111 2.61 19.21 0.70
C ASN A 111 4.08 18.74 0.55
N VAL A 112 4.40 18.03 -0.53
CA VAL A 112 5.77 17.59 -0.83
C VAL A 112 6.34 18.52 -1.90
N GLN A 113 7.22 19.45 -1.51
CA GLN A 113 7.99 20.20 -2.51
C GLN A 113 8.80 19.20 -3.34
N LYS A 114 9.05 19.47 -4.64
CA LYS A 114 9.80 18.54 -5.53
C LYS A 114 11.14 18.05 -4.95
N ARG A 115 11.74 18.80 -4.02
CA ARG A 115 12.99 18.46 -3.33
C ARG A 115 12.84 17.52 -2.12
N ASP A 116 11.62 17.31 -1.64
CA ASP A 116 11.32 16.50 -0.44
C ASP A 116 10.86 15.07 -0.76
N TYR A 117 10.89 14.69 -2.04
CA TYR A 117 10.46 13.38 -2.50
C TYR A 117 11.43 12.29 -2.04
N ARG A 118 11.14 11.69 -0.87
CA ARG A 118 11.72 10.41 -0.46
C ARG A 118 10.79 9.27 -0.88
N PRO A 119 11.14 8.48 -1.91
CA PRO A 119 10.35 7.34 -2.31
C PRO A 119 10.25 6.31 -1.17
N VAL A 120 9.11 5.63 -1.14
CA VAL A 120 8.83 4.53 -0.23
C VAL A 120 9.10 3.19 -0.90
N SER A 121 8.93 2.08 -0.17
CA SER A 121 9.11 0.75 -0.75
C SER A 121 8.23 0.53 -1.98
N PRO A 122 8.62 -0.39 -2.88
CA PRO A 122 7.80 -0.76 -4.02
C PRO A 122 6.38 -1.21 -3.62
N GLU A 123 6.26 -1.97 -2.53
CA GLU A 123 4.99 -2.49 -2.03
C GLU A 123 4.08 -1.37 -1.53
N LEU A 124 4.61 -0.44 -0.74
CA LEU A 124 3.83 0.71 -0.26
C LEU A 124 3.44 1.64 -1.42
N ARG A 125 4.28 1.79 -2.45
CA ARG A 125 3.89 2.51 -3.68
C ARG A 125 2.75 1.84 -4.41
N LEU A 126 2.74 0.51 -4.50
CA LEU A 126 1.65 -0.23 -5.11
C LEU A 126 0.35 -0.06 -4.32
N GLU A 127 0.44 -0.06 -2.99
CA GLU A 127 -0.72 0.18 -2.12
C GLU A 127 -1.29 1.60 -2.33
N ILE A 128 -0.43 2.61 -2.43
CA ILE A 128 -0.82 3.99 -2.72
C ILE A 128 -1.41 4.14 -4.13
N GLN A 129 -0.90 3.41 -5.11
CA GLN A 129 -1.48 3.39 -6.45
C GLN A 129 -2.90 2.80 -6.45
N ASN A 130 -3.18 1.87 -5.53
CA ASN A 130 -4.49 1.26 -5.35
C ASN A 130 -5.32 1.92 -4.23
N LEU A 131 -5.03 3.18 -3.90
CA LEU A 131 -5.64 3.88 -2.76
C LEU A 131 -7.18 3.91 -2.82
N ASP A 132 -7.79 3.99 -3.99
CA ASP A 132 -9.26 3.97 -4.14
C ASP A 132 -9.88 2.70 -3.55
N ARG A 133 -9.22 1.55 -3.70
CA ARG A 133 -9.67 0.27 -3.11
C ARG A 133 -9.51 0.29 -1.60
N THR A 134 -8.39 0.83 -1.10
CA THR A 134 -8.13 0.99 0.33
C THR A 134 -9.14 1.94 0.98
N LEU A 135 -9.59 2.97 0.26
CA LEU A 135 -10.66 3.86 0.69
C LEU A 135 -12.01 3.16 0.73
N GLU A 136 -12.36 2.36 -0.28
CA GLU A 136 -13.59 1.54 -0.27
C GLU A 136 -13.63 0.61 0.95
N GLU A 137 -12.52 -0.09 1.23
CA GLU A 137 -12.37 -0.99 2.39
C GLU A 137 -12.45 -0.21 3.71
N TYR A 138 -11.83 0.96 3.79
CA TYR A 138 -11.90 1.83 4.96
C TYR A 138 -13.31 2.37 5.22
N HIS A 139 -14.02 2.81 4.18
CA HIS A 139 -15.40 3.26 4.29
C HIS A 139 -16.31 2.12 4.78
N PHE A 140 -16.15 0.91 4.23
CA PHE A 140 -16.87 -0.26 4.72
C PHE A 140 -16.67 -0.49 6.22
N LEU A 141 -15.42 -0.45 6.70
CA LEU A 141 -15.11 -0.62 8.13
C LEU A 141 -15.76 0.47 8.99
N ARG A 142 -15.76 1.71 8.52
CA ARG A 142 -16.36 2.86 9.22
C ARG A 142 -17.88 2.75 9.27
N ASP A 143 -18.52 2.43 8.15
CA ASP A 143 -19.98 2.36 8.03
C ASP A 143 -20.57 1.25 8.92
N HIS A 144 -19.83 0.16 9.11
CA HIS A 144 -20.23 -0.95 9.99
C HIS A 144 -19.67 -0.82 11.42
N ASN A 145 -19.03 0.31 11.77
CA ASN A 145 -18.39 0.57 13.06
C ASN A 145 -17.47 -0.59 13.53
N VAL A 146 -16.79 -1.22 12.59
CA VAL A 146 -15.82 -2.27 12.87
C VAL A 146 -14.57 -1.60 13.45
N LYS A 147 -14.14 -2.03 14.63
CA LYS A 147 -12.94 -1.50 15.28
C LYS A 147 -11.88 -2.59 15.41
N CYS A 148 -12.23 -3.70 16.03
CA CYS A 148 -11.34 -4.84 16.26
C CYS A 148 -11.67 -6.05 15.37
N ALA A 149 -10.83 -7.08 15.45
CA ALA A 149 -11.02 -8.34 14.74
C ALA A 149 -12.33 -9.06 15.13
N GLU A 150 -12.74 -8.99 16.39
CA GLU A 150 -13.99 -9.61 16.86
C GLU A 150 -15.21 -8.97 16.20
N ASN A 151 -15.29 -7.64 16.18
CA ASN A 151 -16.35 -6.90 15.50
C ASN A 151 -16.38 -7.24 14.00
N PHE A 152 -15.21 -7.41 13.38
CA PHE A 152 -15.11 -7.77 11.98
C PHE A 152 -15.67 -9.17 11.70
N VAL A 153 -15.34 -10.16 12.55
CA VAL A 153 -15.87 -11.52 12.44
C VAL A 153 -17.38 -11.53 12.62
N SER A 154 -17.90 -10.81 13.61
CA SER A 154 -19.35 -10.69 13.85
C SER A 154 -20.08 -10.01 12.69
N CYS A 155 -19.56 -8.90 12.17
CA CYS A 155 -20.12 -8.20 11.01
C CYS A 155 -20.17 -9.11 9.77
N ARG A 156 -19.09 -9.84 9.49
CA ARG A 156 -19.05 -10.79 8.38
C ARG A 156 -20.07 -11.92 8.54
N LYS A 157 -20.24 -12.45 9.75
CA LYS A 157 -21.25 -13.48 10.05
C LYS A 157 -22.66 -12.97 9.82
N GLU A 158 -22.96 -11.78 10.31
CA GLU A 158 -24.27 -11.15 10.13
C GLU A 158 -24.62 -10.97 8.64
N ILE A 159 -23.70 -10.45 7.83
CA ILE A 159 -23.89 -10.31 6.38
C ILE A 159 -24.11 -11.68 5.73
N ALA A 160 -23.35 -12.70 6.12
CA ALA A 160 -23.51 -14.05 5.58
C ALA A 160 -24.86 -14.68 5.95
N GLU A 161 -25.34 -14.45 7.17
CA GLU A 161 -26.66 -14.89 7.63
C GLU A 161 -27.78 -14.18 6.87
N GLN A 162 -27.68 -12.87 6.66
CA GLN A 162 -28.64 -12.11 5.84
C GLN A 162 -28.67 -12.59 4.38
N ILE A 163 -27.51 -12.90 3.80
CA ILE A 163 -27.47 -13.51 2.46
C ILE A 163 -28.21 -14.84 2.46
N LYS A 164 -27.94 -15.70 3.44
CA LYS A 164 -28.58 -17.02 3.55
C LYS A 164 -30.10 -16.90 3.69
N THR A 165 -30.62 -15.99 4.52
CA THR A 165 -32.07 -15.77 4.65
C THR A 165 -32.68 -15.35 3.32
N TYR A 166 -32.13 -14.32 2.66
CA TYR A 166 -32.63 -13.88 1.35
C TYR A 166 -32.50 -14.95 0.25
N GLU A 167 -31.46 -15.78 0.27
CA GLU A 167 -31.31 -16.91 -0.66
C GLU A 167 -32.41 -17.95 -0.44
N THR A 168 -32.74 -18.28 0.83
CA THR A 168 -33.84 -19.19 1.15
C THR A 168 -35.20 -18.64 0.74
N GLU A 169 -35.46 -17.34 0.97
CA GLU A 169 -36.69 -16.67 0.55
C GLU A 169 -36.82 -16.68 -0.98
N ARG A 170 -35.75 -16.30 -1.70
CA ARG A 170 -35.71 -16.32 -3.16
C ARG A 170 -35.95 -17.73 -3.70
N GLN A 171 -35.39 -18.74 -3.05
CA GLN A 171 -35.61 -20.14 -3.45
C GLN A 171 -37.06 -20.57 -3.23
N HIS A 172 -37.68 -20.17 -2.11
CA HIS A 172 -39.10 -20.42 -1.86
C HIS A 172 -39.99 -19.77 -2.94
N ILE A 173 -39.71 -18.52 -3.32
CA ILE A 173 -40.45 -17.83 -4.38
C ILE A 173 -40.24 -18.53 -5.74
N ARG A 174 -39.01 -18.95 -6.06
CA ARG A 174 -38.74 -19.73 -7.28
C ARG A 174 -39.51 -21.05 -7.33
N ASN A 175 -39.64 -21.73 -6.20
CA ASN A 175 -40.44 -22.95 -6.12
C ASN A 175 -41.94 -22.66 -6.36
N ARG A 176 -42.45 -21.52 -5.88
CA ARG A 176 -43.83 -21.06 -6.16
C ARG A 176 -44.04 -20.71 -7.63
N ILE A 177 -43.08 -20.02 -8.27
CA ILE A 177 -43.10 -19.69 -9.71
C ILE A 177 -43.30 -20.95 -10.56
N ARG A 178 -42.57 -22.04 -10.25
CA ARG A 178 -42.71 -23.33 -10.96
C ARG A 178 -44.11 -23.96 -10.85
N ARG A 179 -44.92 -23.52 -9.88
CA ARG A 179 -46.27 -24.03 -9.58
C ARG A 179 -47.37 -23.01 -9.89
N ALA A 180 -47.02 -21.84 -10.44
CA ALA A 180 -47.98 -20.77 -10.74
C ALA A 180 -48.96 -21.24 -11.82
N LYS A 181 -50.25 -20.91 -11.64
CA LYS A 181 -51.31 -21.32 -12.57
C LYS A 181 -51.75 -20.20 -13.50
N THR A 182 -51.55 -18.94 -13.09
CA THR A 182 -51.93 -17.77 -13.89
C THR A 182 -50.70 -16.94 -14.29
N PRO A 183 -50.76 -16.25 -15.44
CA PRO A 183 -49.68 -15.34 -15.87
C PRO A 183 -49.45 -14.17 -14.91
N GLU A 184 -50.51 -13.67 -14.26
CA GLU A 184 -50.44 -12.55 -13.31
C GLU A 184 -49.72 -12.95 -12.01
N GLU A 185 -49.99 -14.14 -11.48
CA GLU A 185 -49.27 -14.70 -10.33
C GLU A 185 -47.78 -14.91 -10.64
N ASP A 186 -47.46 -15.45 -11.82
CA ASP A 186 -46.08 -15.63 -12.28
C ASP A 186 -45.33 -14.29 -12.38
N TYR A 187 -45.96 -13.27 -12.96
CA TYR A 187 -45.38 -11.93 -13.06
C TYR A 187 -45.09 -11.33 -11.67
N SER A 188 -46.06 -11.38 -10.75
CA SER A 188 -45.90 -10.88 -9.38
C SER A 188 -44.77 -11.58 -8.62
N LEU A 189 -44.68 -12.91 -8.71
CA LEU A 189 -43.62 -13.68 -8.06
C LEU A 189 -42.23 -13.40 -8.67
N LYS A 190 -42.15 -13.21 -9.99
CA LYS A 190 -40.92 -12.80 -10.67
C LYS A 190 -40.44 -11.43 -10.19
N GLU A 191 -41.35 -10.49 -9.98
CA GLU A 191 -41.02 -9.17 -9.45
C GLU A 191 -40.51 -9.25 -8.00
N GLN A 192 -41.16 -10.05 -7.14
CA GLN A 192 -40.63 -10.29 -5.78
C GLN A 192 -39.21 -10.89 -5.80
N CYS A 193 -38.93 -11.81 -6.74
CA CYS A 193 -37.60 -12.36 -6.94
C CYS A 193 -36.56 -11.30 -7.38
N ARG A 194 -36.96 -10.31 -8.18
CA ARG A 194 -36.10 -9.18 -8.57
C ARG A 194 -35.81 -8.29 -7.36
N GLU A 195 -36.80 -8.00 -6.54
CA GLU A 195 -36.62 -7.21 -5.30
C GLU A 195 -35.65 -7.89 -4.33
N ILE A 196 -35.76 -9.20 -4.12
CA ILE A 196 -34.77 -9.92 -3.29
C ILE A 196 -33.37 -9.88 -3.93
N THR A 197 -33.27 -10.01 -5.26
CA THR A 197 -31.98 -9.92 -5.95
C THR A 197 -31.34 -8.53 -5.81
N LYS A 198 -32.15 -7.45 -5.82
CA LYS A 198 -31.69 -6.09 -5.54
C LYS A 198 -31.10 -5.95 -4.13
N LYS A 199 -31.68 -6.63 -3.12
CA LYS A 199 -31.16 -6.67 -1.74
C LYS A 199 -29.90 -7.54 -1.60
N LEU A 200 -29.83 -8.67 -2.29
CA LEU A 200 -28.66 -9.57 -2.26
C LEU A 200 -27.40 -8.95 -2.87
N THR A 201 -27.54 -8.20 -3.96
CA THR A 201 -26.42 -7.63 -4.71
C THR A 201 -25.45 -6.79 -3.85
N PRO A 202 -25.90 -5.81 -3.04
CA PRO A 202 -25.00 -5.06 -2.15
C PRO A 202 -24.38 -5.95 -1.06
N LEU A 203 -25.11 -6.92 -0.51
CA LEU A 203 -24.56 -7.82 0.51
C LEU A 203 -23.43 -8.71 -0.02
N HIS A 204 -23.56 -9.24 -1.25
CA HIS A 204 -22.46 -9.96 -1.88
C HIS A 204 -21.23 -9.07 -2.11
N LYS A 205 -21.43 -7.81 -2.51
CA LYS A 205 -20.32 -6.84 -2.64
C LYS A 205 -19.63 -6.60 -1.30
N GLN A 206 -20.40 -6.43 -0.23
CA GLN A 206 -19.86 -6.29 1.13
C GLN A 206 -19.06 -7.53 1.55
N LEU A 207 -19.53 -8.74 1.26
CA LEU A 207 -18.79 -9.97 1.56
C LEU A 207 -17.47 -10.06 0.78
N ILE A 208 -17.45 -9.62 -0.49
CA ILE A 208 -16.22 -9.50 -1.27
C ILE A 208 -15.26 -8.48 -0.64
N ILE A 209 -15.76 -7.35 -0.12
CA ILE A 209 -14.94 -6.38 0.61
C ILE A 209 -14.37 -7.01 1.89
N CYS A 210 -15.17 -7.74 2.68
CA CYS A 210 -14.69 -8.49 3.84
C CYS A 210 -13.54 -9.45 3.47
N GLY A 211 -13.70 -10.24 2.40
CA GLY A 211 -12.65 -11.14 1.94
C GLY A 211 -11.37 -10.41 1.52
N ARG A 212 -11.48 -9.22 0.92
CA ARG A 212 -10.33 -8.37 0.60
C ARG A 212 -9.63 -7.88 1.87
N ILE A 213 -10.38 -7.34 2.84
CA ILE A 213 -9.86 -6.85 4.13
C ILE A 213 -9.12 -7.96 4.86
N GLU A 214 -9.72 -9.15 4.97
CA GLU A 214 -9.13 -10.31 5.65
C GLU A 214 -7.74 -10.66 5.11
N ASN A 215 -7.59 -10.70 3.78
CA ASN A 215 -6.31 -10.97 3.12
C ASN A 215 -5.31 -9.81 3.25
N LYS A 216 -5.82 -8.57 3.35
CA LYS A 216 -5.02 -7.35 3.30
C LYS A 216 -4.45 -6.94 4.65
N VAL A 217 -5.19 -7.12 5.75
CA VAL A 217 -4.74 -6.77 7.11
C VAL A 217 -3.36 -7.34 7.46
N PRO A 218 -3.08 -8.65 7.33
CA PRO A 218 -1.76 -9.18 7.67
C PRO A 218 -0.66 -8.60 6.77
N ARG A 219 -0.96 -8.38 5.48
CA ARG A 219 -0.01 -7.77 4.53
C ARG A 219 0.32 -6.32 4.91
N LEU A 220 -0.68 -5.52 5.28
CA LEU A 220 -0.47 -4.14 5.70
C LEU A 220 0.35 -4.04 6.99
N ARG A 221 0.14 -4.95 7.95
CA ARG A 221 0.95 -5.00 9.18
C ARG A 221 2.42 -5.29 8.85
N ALA A 222 2.68 -6.30 8.02
CA ALA A 222 4.03 -6.64 7.59
C ALA A 222 4.69 -5.48 6.83
N LEU A 223 3.93 -4.83 5.94
CA LEU A 223 4.41 -3.69 5.15
C LEU A 223 4.82 -2.50 6.03
N ILE A 224 4.03 -2.17 7.05
CA ILE A 224 4.35 -1.07 7.97
C ILE A 224 5.61 -1.35 8.77
N GLU A 225 5.78 -2.59 9.25
CA GLU A 225 7.01 -2.99 9.94
C GLU A 225 8.22 -2.99 9.01
N GLN A 226 8.06 -3.43 7.77
CA GLN A 226 9.12 -3.36 6.75
C GLN A 226 9.53 -1.89 6.48
N GLU A 227 8.57 -0.99 6.30
CA GLU A 227 8.85 0.45 6.11
C GLU A 227 9.57 1.06 7.32
N LYS A 228 9.15 0.67 8.52
CA LYS A 228 9.79 1.05 9.78
C LYS A 228 11.27 0.66 9.78
N GLN A 229 11.58 -0.57 9.40
CA GLN A 229 12.95 -1.11 9.34
C GLN A 229 13.79 -0.44 8.25
N LEU A 230 13.21 -0.26 7.06
CA LEU A 230 13.88 0.42 5.94
C LEU A 230 14.25 1.85 6.31
N GLU A 231 13.33 2.60 6.93
CA GLU A 231 13.59 3.97 7.32
C GLU A 231 14.60 4.06 8.47
N GLN A 232 14.53 3.18 9.47
CA GLN A 232 15.56 3.08 10.52
C GLN A 232 16.94 2.76 9.95
N GLY A 233 17.02 1.87 8.95
CA GLY A 233 18.26 1.56 8.23
C GLY A 233 18.83 2.80 7.52
N ARG A 234 17.98 3.62 6.90
CA ARG A 234 18.38 4.90 6.29
C ARG A 234 18.97 5.86 7.34
N TYR A 235 18.35 5.96 8.52
CA TYR A 235 18.84 6.81 9.62
C TYR A 235 20.19 6.32 10.17
N LYS A 236 20.32 5.03 10.51
CA LYS A 236 21.59 4.47 11.02
C LYS A 236 22.74 4.73 10.05
N TYR A 237 22.53 4.52 8.75
CA TYR A 237 23.55 4.76 7.74
C TYR A 237 24.00 6.22 7.65
N LYS A 238 23.06 7.17 7.71
CA LYS A 238 23.37 8.62 7.68
C LYS A 238 24.40 9.00 8.75
N TYR A 239 24.24 8.48 9.97
CA TYR A 239 25.16 8.75 11.07
C TYR A 239 26.50 8.01 10.92
N CYS A 240 26.49 6.75 10.47
CA CYS A 240 27.72 5.98 10.25
C CYS A 240 28.64 6.59 9.19
N HIS A 241 28.07 7.15 8.11
CA HIS A 241 28.87 7.75 7.03
C HIS A 241 29.41 9.14 7.40
N GLN A 242 28.62 9.95 8.12
CA GLN A 242 29.05 11.27 8.62
C GLN A 242 30.22 11.18 9.61
N ASN A 243 30.28 10.13 10.42
CA ASN A 243 31.37 9.95 11.38
C ASN A 243 32.67 9.48 10.72
N LYS A 244 32.59 8.65 9.66
CA LYS A 244 33.78 8.22 8.89
C LYS A 244 34.41 9.36 8.08
N THR A 245 33.62 10.29 7.55
CA THR A 245 34.15 11.49 6.87
C THR A 245 34.78 12.47 7.84
N LYS A 246 34.22 12.62 9.05
CA LYS A 246 34.84 13.43 10.11
C LYS A 246 36.16 12.86 10.62
N GLN A 247 36.26 11.54 10.83
CA GLN A 247 37.51 10.92 11.27
C GLN A 247 38.66 11.12 10.25
N ARG A 248 38.37 11.00 8.95
CA ARG A 248 39.36 11.26 7.89
C ARG A 248 39.80 12.72 7.76
N SER A 249 39.04 13.69 8.28
CA SER A 249 39.43 15.10 8.29
C SER A 249 40.31 15.50 9.47
N TYR A 250 40.44 14.64 10.50
CA TYR A 250 41.35 14.85 11.64
C TYR A 250 42.71 14.14 11.45
N GLU A 251 42.84 13.30 10.42
CA GLU A 251 44.08 12.56 10.08
C GLU A 251 44.92 13.25 8.98
N ARG A 252 44.74 14.56 8.77
CA ARG A 252 45.58 15.38 7.88
C ARG A 252 46.28 16.48 8.65
#